data_AF-A0A382KT85-F1
#
_entry.id   AF-A0A382KT85-F1
#
_cell.length_a   1.000
_cell.length_b   1.000
_cell.length_c   1.000
_cell.angle_alpha   90.00
_cell.angle_beta   90.00
_cell.angle_gamma   90.00
#
_symmetry.space_group_name_H-M   'P 1'
#
loop_
_entity.id
_entity.type
_entity.pdbx_description
1 polymer ?
#
loop_
_entity_poly.entity_id
_entity_poly.type
_entity_poly.pdbx_seq_one_letter_code
_entity_poly.pdbx_strand_id
1 'polypeptide(L)'
;MKITKDFNLKWNKFKHDKRAFISFLLLLILFIITTPAEFICNTRPIILVVEGKTFIPVLFSYSEKDFGGTLLSEPDYLSKKFRNLLDGIPEDNYFDSNDNNKSSSFDINLDDFEEQEPVFSIEIDDFEDEVNESHISPNTNGVILKPSKKPLDYWALWPPVRYDYKYIPTESITGNVVLAAPYKTIDAATSQVIESSWIDGHYL
;
A
#
# COMPACT_ATOMS: atom_id res chain seq x y z
N MET A 1 27.62 -25.87 30.63
CA MET A 1 27.82 -26.58 29.34
C MET A 1 29.27 -27.08 29.28
N LYS A 2 29.52 -28.39 29.41
CA LYS A 2 30.90 -28.93 29.36
C LYS A 2 31.30 -29.12 27.90
N ILE A 3 32.22 -28.31 27.39
CA ILE A 3 32.82 -28.52 26.07
C ILE A 3 33.59 -29.84 26.08
N THR A 4 33.19 -30.77 25.20
CA THR A 4 33.84 -32.07 25.03
C THR A 4 35.22 -31.90 24.40
N LYS A 5 36.18 -32.74 24.78
CA LYS A 5 37.54 -32.72 24.21
C LYS A 5 37.53 -32.85 22.68
N ASP A 6 36.55 -33.58 22.16
CA ASP A 6 36.38 -33.82 20.71
C ASP A 6 36.07 -32.53 19.94
N PHE A 7 35.30 -31.62 20.54
CA PHE A 7 34.99 -30.32 19.93
C PHE A 7 36.26 -29.48 19.77
N ASN A 8 37.08 -29.39 20.82
CA ASN A 8 38.36 -28.66 20.78
C ASN A 8 39.31 -29.22 19.72
N LEU A 9 39.37 -30.54 19.58
CA LEU A 9 40.23 -31.20 18.60
C LEU A 9 39.76 -30.93 17.16
N LYS A 10 38.44 -30.99 16.91
CA LYS A 10 37.84 -30.63 15.62
C LYS A 10 38.05 -29.15 15.28
N TRP A 11 37.89 -28.26 16.26
CA TRP A 11 38.11 -26.82 16.09
C TRP A 11 39.57 -26.48 15.75
N ASN A 12 40.53 -27.12 16.40
CA ASN A 12 41.95 -26.95 16.07
C ASN A 12 42.29 -27.47 14.68
N LYS A 13 41.73 -28.63 14.26
CA LYS A 13 41.88 -29.14 12.89
C LYS A 13 41.30 -28.16 11.86
N PHE A 14 40.13 -27.61 12.13
CA PHE A 14 39.47 -26.62 11.27
C PHE A 14 40.26 -25.31 11.15
N LYS A 15 40.80 -24.78 12.25
CA LYS A 15 41.67 -23.59 12.24
C LYS A 15 43.01 -23.81 11.53
N HIS A 16 43.51 -25.05 11.50
CA HIS A 16 44.77 -25.37 10.85
C HIS A 16 44.64 -25.37 9.32
N ASP A 17 43.47 -25.71 8.79
CA ASP A 17 43.20 -25.66 7.36
C ASP A 17 42.88 -24.23 6.91
N LYS A 18 43.86 -23.58 6.28
CA LYS A 18 43.74 -22.20 5.81
C LYS A 18 42.62 -22.02 4.79
N ARG A 19 42.36 -23.02 3.93
CA ARG A 19 41.32 -22.90 2.89
C ARG A 19 39.93 -22.99 3.52
N ALA A 20 39.72 -23.95 4.41
CA ALA A 20 38.47 -24.10 5.15
C ALA A 20 38.14 -22.85 5.98
N PHE A 21 39.14 -22.26 6.66
CA PHE A 21 38.95 -21.06 7.46
C PHE A 21 38.61 -19.82 6.61
N ILE A 22 39.25 -19.64 5.44
CA ILE A 22 38.94 -18.53 4.52
C ILE A 22 37.52 -18.66 3.96
N SER A 23 37.12 -19.85 3.50
CA SER A 23 35.76 -20.09 2.99
C SER A 23 34.71 -19.85 4.07
N PHE A 24 34.97 -20.28 5.31
CA PHE A 24 34.10 -19.99 6.44
C PHE A 24 34.01 -18.51 6.74
N LEU A 25 35.13 -17.77 6.71
CA LEU A 25 35.12 -16.33 6.95
C LEU A 25 34.34 -15.58 5.87
N LEU A 26 34.52 -15.94 4.60
CA LEU A 26 33.76 -15.35 3.49
C LEU A 26 32.27 -15.63 3.63
N LEU A 27 31.90 -16.88 3.90
CA LEU A 27 30.50 -17.27 4.12
C LEU A 27 29.91 -16.55 5.34
N LEU A 28 30.67 -16.43 6.43
CA LEU A 28 30.24 -15.73 7.64
C LEU A 28 30.02 -14.24 7.37
N ILE A 29 30.93 -13.58 6.64
CA ILE A 29 30.78 -12.17 6.25
C ILE A 29 29.52 -12.01 5.39
N LEU A 30 29.35 -12.85 4.37
CA LEU A 30 28.18 -12.79 3.50
C LEU A 30 26.89 -13.02 4.30
N PHE A 31 26.89 -14.01 5.20
CA PHE A 31 25.76 -14.30 6.08
C PHE A 31 25.41 -13.14 7.02
N ILE A 32 26.42 -12.50 7.62
CA ILE A 32 26.21 -11.34 8.50
C ILE A 32 25.68 -10.12 7.71
N ILE A 33 26.06 -9.96 6.45
CA ILE A 33 25.56 -8.87 5.61
C ILE A 33 24.12 -9.15 5.14
N THR A 34 23.77 -10.40 4.83
CA THR A 34 22.45 -10.74 4.27
C THR A 34 21.37 -10.97 5.34
N THR A 35 21.72 -11.49 6.51
CA THR A 35 20.73 -11.78 7.57
C THR A 35 19.96 -10.54 8.04
N PRO A 36 20.58 -9.37 8.27
CA PRO A 36 19.87 -8.15 8.62
C PRO A 36 19.38 -7.36 7.39
N ALA A 37 19.31 -7.97 6.20
CA ALA A 37 18.85 -7.27 5.01
C ALA A 37 17.44 -6.66 5.19
N GLU A 38 16.56 -7.33 5.92
CA GLU A 38 15.22 -6.82 6.24
C GLU A 38 15.25 -5.58 7.17
N PHE A 39 16.33 -5.37 7.93
CA PHE A 39 16.54 -4.15 8.72
C PHE A 39 17.20 -3.04 7.90
N ILE A 40 17.98 -3.39 6.87
CA ILE A 40 18.73 -2.43 6.05
C ILE A 40 17.89 -1.93 4.87
N CYS A 41 17.05 -2.79 4.31
CA CYS A 41 16.22 -2.58 3.12
C CYS A 41 14.73 -2.78 3.47
N ASN A 42 14.21 -1.96 4.39
CA ASN A 42 12.80 -2.03 4.80
C ASN A 42 11.99 -0.87 4.21
N THR A 43 10.69 -1.10 4.00
CA THR A 43 9.69 -0.06 3.71
C THR A 43 9.15 0.59 4.98
N ARG A 44 9.44 0.01 6.15
CA ARG A 44 8.99 0.48 7.48
C ARG A 44 10.10 1.20 8.23
N PRO A 45 9.78 2.18 9.09
CA PRO A 45 10.77 2.75 10.00
C PRO A 45 11.19 1.72 11.05
N ILE A 46 12.44 1.80 11.50
CA ILE A 46 12.98 0.97 12.57
C ILE A 46 12.33 1.37 13.89
N ILE A 47 12.27 2.68 14.16
CA ILE A 47 11.63 3.25 15.35
C ILE A 47 10.74 4.39 14.90
N LEU A 48 9.53 4.46 15.45
CA LEU A 48 8.61 5.56 15.26
C LEU A 48 8.09 5.98 16.63
N VAL A 49 8.30 7.24 17.01
CA VAL A 49 7.78 7.83 18.23
C VAL A 49 6.65 8.77 17.85
N VAL A 50 5.46 8.58 18.41
CA VAL A 50 4.29 9.44 18.17
C VAL A 50 3.70 9.82 19.52
N GLU A 51 3.58 11.12 19.81
CA GLU A 51 3.07 11.66 21.09
C GLU A 51 3.74 11.01 22.32
N GLY A 52 5.05 10.74 22.23
CA GLY A 52 5.83 10.12 23.31
C GLY A 52 5.66 8.60 23.45
N LYS A 53 4.87 7.94 22.59
CA LYS A 53 4.77 6.48 22.52
C LYS A 53 5.76 5.94 21.48
N THR A 54 6.55 4.94 21.87
CA THR A 54 7.54 4.30 21.00
C THR A 54 6.95 3.07 20.33
N PHE A 55 7.03 3.04 19.00
CA PHE A 55 6.63 1.94 18.14
C PHE A 55 7.86 1.39 17.40
N ILE A 56 7.88 0.08 17.17
CA ILE A 56 8.96 -0.62 16.44
C ILE A 56 8.36 -1.39 15.25
N PRO A 57 7.98 -0.72 14.16
CA PRO A 57 7.24 -1.34 13.04
C PRO A 57 7.99 -2.43 12.28
N VAL A 58 9.32 -2.46 12.39
CA VAL A 58 10.16 -3.51 11.79
C VAL A 58 10.00 -4.88 12.46
N LEU A 59 9.61 -4.92 13.75
CA LEU A 59 9.44 -6.17 14.51
C LEU A 59 7.96 -6.50 14.76
N PHE A 60 7.08 -5.49 14.79
CA PHE A 60 5.66 -5.65 15.10
C PHE A 60 4.82 -4.89 14.09
N SER A 61 3.73 -5.50 13.62
CA SER A 61 2.75 -4.82 12.77
C SER A 61 1.76 -4.02 13.62
N TYR A 62 1.63 -2.73 13.29
CA TYR A 62 0.67 -1.80 13.89
C TYR A 62 -0.37 -1.40 12.85
N SER A 63 -1.59 -1.16 13.30
CA SER A 63 -2.67 -0.65 12.44
C SER A 63 -2.63 0.87 12.34
N GLU A 64 -3.22 1.44 11.29
CA GLU A 64 -3.34 2.90 11.17
C GLU A 64 -4.12 3.51 12.34
N LYS A 65 -5.08 2.75 12.89
CA LYS A 65 -5.84 3.11 14.09
C LYS A 65 -4.96 3.35 15.32
N ASP A 66 -3.81 2.70 15.45
CA ASP A 66 -2.89 2.87 16.58
C ASP A 66 -2.23 4.26 16.60
N PHE A 67 -2.11 4.88 15.42
CA PHE A 67 -1.67 6.27 15.22
C PHE A 67 -2.84 7.25 15.20
N GLY A 68 -4.06 6.72 15.38
CA GLY A 68 -5.31 7.46 15.44
C GLY A 68 -5.90 7.81 14.07
N GLY A 69 -5.63 6.98 13.06
CA GLY A 69 -6.40 6.90 11.82
C GLY A 69 -7.65 6.03 11.97
N THR A 70 -8.21 5.63 10.82
CA THR A 70 -9.48 4.87 10.79
C THR A 70 -9.33 3.45 10.27
N LEU A 71 -8.24 3.16 9.55
CA LEU A 71 -8.02 1.84 8.96
C LEU A 71 -7.51 0.82 9.99
N LEU A 72 -8.01 -0.41 9.86
CA LEU A 72 -7.55 -1.58 10.62
C LEU A 72 -6.34 -2.25 9.96
N SER A 73 -5.99 -1.84 8.74
CA SER A 73 -4.81 -2.30 8.02
C SER A 73 -3.55 -1.61 8.51
N GLU A 74 -2.41 -2.22 8.21
CA GLU A 74 -1.11 -1.58 8.40
C GLU A 74 -1.01 -0.33 7.51
N PRO A 75 -0.56 0.82 8.05
CA PRO A 75 -0.43 2.03 7.27
C PRO A 75 0.79 1.95 6.35
N ASP A 76 0.70 2.64 5.22
CA ASP A 76 1.88 2.91 4.42
C ASP A 76 2.67 4.06 5.03
N TYR A 77 3.76 3.72 5.72
CA TYR A 77 4.61 4.70 6.41
C TYR A 77 5.30 5.72 5.49
N LEU A 78 5.44 5.43 4.19
CA LEU A 78 6.09 6.32 3.22
C LEU A 78 5.09 7.26 2.56
N SER A 79 3.83 6.83 2.45
CA SER A 79 2.75 7.57 1.81
C SER A 79 2.55 8.98 2.38
N LYS A 80 2.13 9.91 1.50
CA LYS A 80 1.73 11.26 1.91
C LYS A 80 0.54 11.21 2.88
N LYS A 81 -0.38 10.28 2.66
CA LYS A 81 -1.55 10.02 3.52
C LYS A 81 -1.14 9.82 4.98
N PHE A 82 -0.21 8.92 5.25
CA PHE A 82 0.22 8.65 6.62
C PHE A 82 0.92 9.86 7.26
N ARG A 83 1.70 10.62 6.50
CA ARG A 83 2.32 11.86 6.99
C ARG A 83 1.26 12.90 7.35
N ASN A 84 0.26 13.10 6.49
CA ASN A 84 -0.87 13.99 6.75
C ASN A 84 -1.63 13.59 8.02
N LEU A 85 -1.82 12.29 8.25
CA LEU A 85 -2.42 11.75 9.46
C LEU A 85 -1.62 12.15 10.71
N LEU A 86 -0.29 12.04 10.67
CA LEU A 86 0.58 12.46 11.76
C LEU A 86 0.58 13.98 11.95
N ASP A 87 0.48 14.74 10.87
CA ASP A 87 0.38 16.21 10.88
C ASP A 87 -1.02 16.69 11.32
N GLY A 88 -1.97 15.78 11.55
CA GLY A 88 -3.34 16.11 11.97
C GLY A 88 -4.20 16.74 10.85
N ILE A 89 -3.72 16.67 9.61
CA ILE A 89 -4.45 17.12 8.43
C ILE A 89 -5.60 16.13 8.21
N PRO A 90 -6.86 16.59 8.20
CA PRO A 90 -7.99 15.69 7.99
C PRO A 90 -7.87 15.04 6.62
N GLU A 91 -8.14 13.74 6.56
CA GLU A 91 -8.25 13.03 5.30
C GLU A 91 -9.37 13.65 4.48
N ASP A 92 -9.00 14.42 3.46
CA ASP A 92 -9.82 14.60 2.28
C ASP A 92 -9.96 13.22 1.61
N ASN A 93 -11.16 12.89 1.15
CA ASN A 93 -11.37 11.68 0.35
C ASN A 93 -10.62 11.86 -0.97
N TYR A 94 -9.30 11.67 -0.95
CA TYR A 94 -8.45 11.64 -2.12
C TYR A 94 -8.61 10.27 -2.77
N PHE A 95 -9.81 10.01 -3.30
CA PHE A 95 -9.86 9.33 -4.59
C PHE A 95 -9.11 10.27 -5.52
N ASP A 96 -8.02 9.78 -6.11
CA ASP A 96 -7.20 10.54 -7.05
C ASP A 96 -8.04 10.80 -8.31
N SER A 97 -8.98 11.74 -8.23
CA SER A 97 -9.68 12.31 -9.37
C SER A 97 -8.81 13.45 -9.90
N ASN A 98 -7.63 13.10 -10.38
CA ASN A 98 -6.83 13.98 -11.23
C ASN A 98 -7.28 13.87 -12.68
N ASP A 99 -8.56 13.61 -12.92
CA ASP A 99 -9.15 13.56 -14.24
C ASP A 99 -10.06 14.79 -14.42
N ASN A 100 -9.43 15.95 -14.56
CA ASN A 100 -10.15 17.20 -14.85
C ASN A 100 -10.76 17.22 -16.25
N ASN A 101 -10.76 16.12 -17.04
CA ASN A 101 -11.47 16.04 -18.32
C ASN A 101 -11.81 14.60 -18.78
N LYS A 102 -12.46 13.74 -17.98
CA LYS A 102 -13.34 12.70 -18.57
C LYS A 102 -14.39 12.17 -17.60
N SER A 103 -15.62 12.65 -17.78
CA SER A 103 -16.81 11.96 -17.32
C SER A 103 -16.99 10.68 -18.15
N SER A 104 -16.46 9.55 -17.69
CA SER A 104 -17.05 8.25 -18.00
C SER A 104 -17.24 7.50 -16.71
N SER A 105 -18.33 7.85 -16.03
CA SER A 105 -18.93 7.02 -15.00
C SER A 105 -19.07 5.62 -15.57
N PHE A 106 -18.40 4.63 -14.98
CA PHE A 106 -18.72 3.22 -15.20
C PHE A 106 -20.04 2.97 -14.46
N ASP A 107 -21.13 3.46 -15.02
CA ASP A 107 -22.47 3.21 -14.51
C ASP A 107 -22.84 1.78 -14.94
N ILE A 108 -22.80 0.86 -13.97
CA ILE A 108 -23.41 -0.45 -14.11
C ILE A 108 -24.93 -0.19 -14.13
N ASN A 109 -25.50 0.05 -15.31
CA ASN A 109 -26.94 0.25 -15.45
C ASN A 109 -27.65 -1.06 -15.13
N LEU A 110 -28.57 -1.01 -14.16
CA LEU A 110 -29.41 -2.16 -13.78
C LEU A 110 -30.32 -2.60 -14.94
N ASP A 111 -30.53 -1.71 -15.91
CA ASP A 111 -31.29 -1.95 -17.14
C ASP A 111 -30.62 -2.98 -18.09
N ASP A 112 -29.32 -3.26 -17.93
CA ASP A 112 -28.58 -4.24 -18.76
C ASP A 112 -28.83 -5.70 -18.32
N PHE A 113 -29.61 -5.91 -17.25
CA PHE A 113 -29.93 -7.22 -16.67
C PHE A 113 -31.39 -7.66 -16.80
N GLU A 114 -32.27 -6.86 -17.43
CA GLU A 114 -33.68 -7.26 -17.65
C GLU A 114 -33.83 -8.20 -18.85
N GLU A 115 -33.37 -9.44 -18.70
CA GLU A 115 -33.93 -10.56 -19.47
C GLU A 115 -35.18 -11.06 -18.74
N GLN A 116 -36.32 -11.00 -19.43
CA GLN A 116 -37.65 -11.29 -18.89
C GLN A 116 -37.77 -12.73 -18.40
N GLU A 117 -37.81 -12.92 -17.08
CA GLU A 117 -38.32 -14.14 -16.44
C GLU A 117 -39.47 -13.75 -15.48
N PRO A 118 -40.53 -14.57 -15.36
CA PRO A 118 -41.80 -14.16 -14.79
C PRO A 118 -41.70 -13.84 -13.29
N VAL A 119 -42.28 -12.69 -12.94
CA VAL A 119 -42.42 -12.15 -11.59
C VAL A 119 -43.04 -13.17 -10.64
N PHE A 120 -42.25 -13.63 -9.65
CA PHE A 120 -42.77 -14.29 -8.46
C PHE A 120 -42.96 -13.20 -7.38
N SER A 121 -44.19 -12.74 -7.18
CA SER A 121 -44.51 -11.77 -6.13
C SER A 121 -44.74 -12.49 -4.79
N ILE A 122 -43.89 -12.23 -3.81
CA ILE A 122 -44.18 -12.51 -2.40
C ILE A 122 -44.93 -11.28 -1.89
N GLU A 123 -46.24 -11.42 -1.61
CA GLU A 123 -47.08 -10.37 -1.02
C GLU A 123 -46.59 -10.07 0.41
N ILE A 124 -46.33 -8.78 0.69
CA ILE A 124 -45.79 -8.23 1.94
C ILE A 124 -46.91 -7.68 2.84
N ASP A 125 -48.14 -8.16 2.66
CA ASP A 125 -49.33 -7.67 3.39
C ASP A 125 -49.46 -8.20 4.84
N ASP A 126 -48.44 -8.88 5.38
CA ASP A 126 -48.50 -9.55 6.70
C ASP A 126 -47.45 -9.02 7.72
N PHE A 127 -46.90 -7.83 7.50
CA PHE A 127 -46.00 -7.17 8.45
C PHE A 127 -46.54 -5.80 8.89
N GLU A 128 -47.75 -5.79 9.45
CA GLU A 128 -48.12 -4.73 10.39
C GLU A 128 -47.80 -5.21 11.81
N ASP A 129 -46.75 -4.63 12.43
CA ASP A 129 -46.69 -4.35 13.86
C ASP A 129 -45.48 -3.42 14.18
N GLU A 130 -45.83 -2.20 14.59
CA GLU A 130 -45.06 -1.17 15.31
C GLU A 130 -43.53 -1.27 15.41
N VAL A 131 -42.80 -0.38 14.72
CA VAL A 131 -41.78 0.48 15.38
C VAL A 131 -41.74 1.85 14.69
N ASN A 132 -42.13 2.88 15.44
CA ASN A 132 -41.87 4.28 15.11
C ASN A 132 -40.36 4.53 15.01
N GLU A 133 -39.80 4.66 13.81
CA GLU A 133 -38.64 5.54 13.56
C GLU A 133 -38.80 6.25 12.21
N SER A 134 -38.97 7.57 12.29
CA SER A 134 -38.93 8.47 11.14
C SER A 134 -37.53 8.46 10.53
N HIS A 135 -37.37 7.79 9.38
CA HIS A 135 -36.21 7.98 8.52
C HIS A 135 -36.24 9.38 7.91
N ILE A 136 -35.61 10.33 8.59
CA ILE A 136 -35.21 11.60 8.01
C ILE A 136 -34.04 11.31 7.06
N SER A 137 -34.30 11.50 5.77
CA SER A 137 -33.27 11.66 4.74
C SER A 137 -32.31 12.80 5.13
N PRO A 138 -30.99 12.60 5.22
CA PRO A 138 -30.08 13.73 5.33
C PRO A 138 -29.74 14.21 3.92
N ASN A 139 -30.60 15.04 3.34
CA ASN A 139 -30.07 16.13 2.53
C ASN A 139 -29.50 17.14 3.52
N THR A 140 -28.19 17.09 3.71
CA THR A 140 -27.47 18.14 4.41
C THR A 140 -26.18 18.39 3.66
N ASN A 141 -26.17 19.48 2.88
CA ASN A 141 -24.96 20.20 2.47
C ASN A 141 -24.26 20.78 3.70
N GLY A 142 -23.88 19.91 4.63
CA GLY A 142 -23.00 20.21 5.74
C GLY A 142 -21.66 19.65 5.33
N VAL A 143 -20.71 20.52 5.05
CA VAL A 143 -19.30 20.16 5.13
C VAL A 143 -19.11 19.66 6.56
N ILE A 144 -19.10 18.34 6.74
CA ILE A 144 -18.68 17.72 8.00
C ILE A 144 -17.19 18.00 8.07
N LEU A 145 -16.85 19.15 8.64
CA LEU A 145 -15.51 19.44 9.09
C LEU A 145 -15.21 18.41 10.18
N LYS A 146 -14.61 17.27 9.77
CA LYS A 146 -13.96 16.37 10.73
C LYS A 146 -13.09 17.26 11.62
N PRO A 147 -13.17 17.11 12.96
CA PRO A 147 -12.41 17.95 13.85
C PRO A 147 -10.93 17.88 13.44
N SER A 148 -10.38 19.03 13.05
CA SER A 148 -8.97 19.18 12.71
C SER A 148 -8.18 18.67 13.92
N LYS A 149 -7.58 17.51 13.75
CA LYS A 149 -6.84 16.84 14.80
C LYS A 149 -5.56 17.64 15.01
N LYS A 150 -5.14 17.84 16.24
CA LYS A 150 -3.89 18.54 16.53
C LYS A 150 -2.72 17.77 15.86
N PRO A 151 -1.72 18.45 15.28
CA PRO A 151 -0.53 17.78 14.77
C PRO A 151 0.13 16.98 15.89
N LEU A 152 0.41 15.71 15.63
CA LEU A 152 1.12 14.84 16.55
C LEU A 152 2.61 15.19 16.50
N ASP A 153 3.25 15.27 17.65
CA ASP A 153 4.72 15.33 17.70
C ASP A 153 5.27 13.94 17.37
N TYR A 154 6.05 13.82 16.30
CA TYR A 154 6.56 12.53 15.85
C TYR A 154 8.03 12.57 15.44
N TRP A 155 8.71 11.45 15.66
CA TRP A 155 10.09 11.24 15.25
C TRP A 155 10.26 9.81 14.73
N ALA A 156 10.95 9.64 13.61
CA ALA A 156 11.14 8.34 12.99
C ALA A 156 12.61 8.08 12.64
N LEU A 157 13.11 6.91 13.02
CA LEU A 157 14.40 6.37 12.58
C LEU A 157 14.15 5.38 11.45
N TRP A 158 14.71 5.68 10.29
CA TRP A 158 14.52 4.87 9.10
C TRP A 158 15.77 4.07 8.76
N PRO A 159 15.60 2.93 8.06
CA PRO A 159 16.73 2.20 7.49
C PRO A 159 17.49 3.07 6.47
N PRO A 160 18.78 2.79 6.26
CA PRO A 160 19.62 3.55 5.34
C PRO A 160 19.21 3.36 3.87
N VAL A 161 18.72 2.18 3.49
CA VAL A 161 18.24 1.89 2.14
C VAL A 161 16.72 1.77 2.19
N ARG A 162 16.01 2.75 1.62
CA ARG A 162 14.55 2.76 1.59
C ARG A 162 14.07 2.20 0.27
N TYR A 163 13.11 1.29 0.34
CA TYR A 163 12.36 0.89 -0.85
C TYR A 163 11.25 1.92 -1.08
N ASP A 164 11.43 2.76 -2.10
CA ASP A 164 10.40 3.67 -2.59
C ASP A 164 9.72 3.01 -3.79
N TYR A 165 8.49 2.54 -3.63
CA TYR A 165 7.73 2.04 -4.75
C TYR A 165 7.23 3.25 -5.54
N LYS A 166 7.76 3.44 -6.75
CA LYS A 166 7.28 4.52 -7.61
C LYS A 166 5.91 4.09 -8.15
N TYR A 167 4.85 4.79 -7.75
CA TYR A 167 3.53 4.59 -8.33
C TYR A 167 3.63 4.74 -9.86
N ILE A 168 3.23 3.69 -10.57
CA ILE A 168 3.08 3.72 -12.02
C ILE A 168 1.63 4.16 -12.25
N PRO A 169 1.38 5.33 -12.87
CA PRO A 169 0.02 5.75 -13.16
C PRO A 169 -0.68 4.67 -13.98
N THR A 170 -1.94 4.37 -13.65
CA THR A 170 -2.76 3.40 -14.39
C THR A 170 -3.39 4.03 -15.64
N GLU A 171 -3.46 5.36 -15.66
CA GLU A 171 -3.97 6.14 -16.78
C GLU A 171 -2.83 6.54 -17.71
N SER A 172 -3.07 6.40 -19.01
CA SER A 172 -2.15 6.83 -20.04
C SER A 172 -2.33 8.30 -20.37
N ILE A 173 -1.22 9.02 -20.49
CA ILE A 173 -1.23 10.40 -20.95
C ILE A 173 -1.66 10.44 -22.43
N THR A 174 -1.29 9.41 -23.21
CA THR A 174 -1.68 9.25 -24.61
C THR A 174 -3.11 8.76 -24.84
N GLY A 175 -3.84 8.33 -23.80
CA GLY A 175 -5.16 7.69 -23.93
C GLY A 175 -5.13 6.26 -24.49
N ASN A 176 -3.94 5.68 -24.71
CA ASN A 176 -3.75 4.29 -25.13
C ASN A 176 -3.75 3.31 -23.95
N VAL A 177 -3.96 2.02 -24.22
CA VAL A 177 -3.82 1.01 -23.17
C VAL A 177 -2.36 0.97 -22.67
N VAL A 178 -2.19 0.87 -21.35
CA VAL A 178 -0.87 0.66 -20.72
C VAL A 178 -0.22 -0.57 -21.37
N LEU A 179 1.05 -0.45 -21.78
CA LEU A 179 1.81 -1.48 -22.53
C LEU A 179 1.51 -1.57 -24.05
N ALA A 180 0.92 -0.54 -24.68
CA ALA A 180 0.86 -0.48 -26.15
C ALA A 180 2.27 -0.47 -26.79
N ALA A 181 2.34 -0.59 -28.12
CA ALA A 181 3.61 -0.70 -28.84
C ALA A 181 4.60 0.45 -28.47
N PRO A 182 5.91 0.15 -28.35
CA PRO A 182 6.92 1.14 -27.98
C PRO A 182 7.28 2.12 -29.11
N TYR A 183 6.55 2.08 -30.22
CA TYR A 183 6.73 2.91 -31.40
C TYR A 183 5.38 3.40 -31.92
N LYS A 184 5.39 4.48 -32.70
CA LYS A 184 4.18 5.05 -33.29
C LYS A 184 3.56 4.05 -34.27
N THR A 185 2.27 3.78 -34.11
CA THR A 185 1.52 2.95 -35.04
C THR A 185 0.58 3.81 -35.88
N ILE A 186 0.20 3.31 -37.05
CA ILE A 186 -0.78 3.96 -37.91
C ILE A 186 -2.01 3.06 -37.90
N ASP A 187 -3.16 3.62 -37.50
CA ASP A 187 -4.41 2.88 -37.56
C ASP A 187 -4.82 2.68 -39.03
N ALA A 188 -5.07 1.43 -39.40
CA ALA A 188 -5.42 1.08 -40.77
C ALA A 188 -6.81 1.60 -41.17
N ALA A 189 -7.71 1.81 -40.21
CA ALA A 189 -9.07 2.27 -40.47
C ALA A 189 -9.16 3.80 -40.62
N THR A 190 -8.48 4.54 -39.74
CA THR A 190 -8.59 6.01 -39.69
C THR A 190 -7.38 6.74 -40.27
N SER A 191 -6.29 6.02 -40.60
CA SER A 191 -4.98 6.59 -41.02
C SER A 191 -4.41 7.63 -40.04
N GLN A 192 -4.88 7.60 -38.79
CA GLN A 192 -4.35 8.45 -37.73
C GLN A 192 -3.08 7.84 -37.15
N VAL A 193 -2.13 8.70 -36.81
CA VAL A 193 -0.89 8.30 -36.13
C VAL A 193 -1.20 8.19 -34.64
N ILE A 194 -1.09 6.97 -34.11
CA ILE A 194 -1.21 6.70 -32.68
C ILE A 194 0.17 6.86 -32.05
N GLU A 195 0.25 7.68 -31.01
CA GLU A 195 1.52 7.91 -30.29
C GLU A 195 1.92 6.69 -29.45
N SER A 196 3.23 6.53 -29.21
CA SER A 196 3.76 5.40 -28.45
C SER A 196 3.45 5.54 -26.96
N SER A 197 3.07 4.44 -26.30
CA SER A 197 2.93 4.35 -24.83
C SER A 197 4.24 4.60 -24.08
N TRP A 198 5.38 4.54 -24.77
CA TRP A 198 6.69 4.89 -24.21
C TRP A 198 6.78 6.33 -23.72
N ILE A 199 5.96 7.23 -24.26
CA ILE A 199 5.90 8.63 -23.83
C ILE A 199 5.29 8.74 -22.42
N ASP A 200 4.44 7.78 -22.04
CA ASP A 200 3.72 7.77 -20.76
C ASP A 200 4.63 7.35 -19.58
N GLY A 201 5.80 6.77 -19.87
CA GLY A 201 6.77 6.38 -18.84
C GLY A 201 6.33 5.23 -17.94
N HIS A 202 5.32 4.44 -18.37
CA HIS A 202 4.90 3.21 -17.70
C HIS A 202 5.94 2.10 -17.94
N TYR A 203 6.95 2.01 -17.08
CA TYR A 203 7.92 0.92 -17.09
C TYR A 203 7.60 -0.03 -15.92
N LEU A 204 7.28 -1.29 -16.24
CA LEU A 204 7.32 -2.40 -15.27
C LEU A 204 8.76 -2.75 -14.90
#